data_AF-A0A0B1RX38-F1
#
_entry.id   AF-A0A0B1RX38-F1
#
_cell.length_a   1.000
_cell.length_b   1.000
_cell.length_c   1.000
_cell.angle_alpha   90.00
_cell.angle_beta   90.00
_cell.angle_gamma   90.00
#
_symmetry.space_group_name_H-M   'P 1'
#
loop_
_entity.id
_entity.type
_entity.pdbx_description
1 polymer ?
#
loop_
_entity_poly.entity_id
_entity_poly.type
_entity_poly.pdbx_seq_one_letter_code
_entity_poly.pdbx_strand_id
1 'polypeptide(L)'
;MRIKRLPHMLALHLKRFKYMDQLSRYTKLSYRVLFPLELRLFNVSDDASNGDRLYDLVAAVVHCGATPNRGHYITIVKSNSFWLLFDDDIVD
;
A
#
# COMPACT_ATOMS: atom_id res chain seq x y z
N MET A 1 15.76 -2.21 8.78
CA MET A 1 15.73 -1.78 7.36
C MET A 1 15.94 -0.28 7.33
N ARG A 2 16.93 0.22 6.59
CA ARG A 2 17.14 1.66 6.37
C ARG A 2 16.93 1.95 4.89
N ILE A 3 16.15 2.98 4.58
CA ILE A 3 15.94 3.41 3.20
C ILE A 3 17.07 4.39 2.86
N LYS A 4 17.94 4.05 1.90
CA LYS A 4 19.10 4.90 1.54
C LYS A 4 18.70 6.15 0.77
N ARG A 5 17.69 6.04 -0.10
CA ARG A 5 17.17 7.15 -0.90
C ARG A 5 15.67 7.02 -1.05
N LEU A 6 14.96 8.09 -0.75
CA LEU A 6 13.52 8.16 -0.89
C LEU A 6 13.14 8.38 -2.38
N PRO A 7 12.31 7.51 -3.00
CA PRO A 7 11.90 7.64 -4.39
C PRO A 7 10.86 8.74 -4.58
N HIS A 8 10.66 9.25 -5.80
CA HIS A 8 9.59 10.22 -6.06
C HIS A 8 8.20 9.61 -5.81
N MET A 9 7.98 8.38 -6.27
CA MET A 9 6.79 7.58 -5.99
C MET A 9 7.16 6.43 -5.07
N LEU A 10 6.50 6.33 -3.92
CA LEU A 10 6.73 5.27 -2.94
C LEU A 10 5.64 4.19 -3.06
N ALA A 11 5.99 3.04 -3.62
CA ALA A 11 5.11 1.88 -3.65
C ALA A 11 5.30 1.04 -2.37
N LEU A 12 4.25 0.90 -1.57
CA LEU A 12 4.25 0.11 -0.34
C LEU A 12 3.38 -1.14 -0.51
N HIS A 13 4.02 -2.31 -0.55
CA HIS A 13 3.31 -3.59 -0.56
C HIS A 13 3.12 -4.10 0.88
N LEU A 14 1.88 -4.05 1.36
CA LEU A 14 1.49 -4.72 2.61
C LEU A 14 1.51 -6.24 2.41
N LYS A 15 2.44 -6.94 3.07
CA LYS A 15 2.56 -8.42 3.03
C LYS A 15 1.39 -9.09 3.75
N ARG A 16 0.21 -9.07 3.12
CA ARG A 16 -1.04 -9.59 3.67
C ARG A 16 -1.24 -11.08 3.43
N PHE A 17 -0.35 -11.77 2.72
CA PHE A 17 -0.47 -13.21 2.51
C PHE A 17 0.67 -13.94 3.21
N LYS A 18 0.31 -14.94 4.01
CA LYS A 18 1.27 -15.77 4.75
C LYS A 18 0.93 -17.23 4.53
N TYR A 19 1.94 -18.05 4.26
CA TYR A 19 1.79 -19.49 4.25
C TYR A 19 1.59 -20.00 5.68
N MET A 20 0.55 -20.79 5.90
CA MET A 20 0.21 -21.39 7.19
C MET A 20 0.47 -22.89 7.10
N ASP A 21 1.54 -23.37 7.72
CA ASP A 21 1.94 -24.78 7.67
C ASP A 21 0.83 -25.72 8.15
N GLN A 22 0.13 -25.33 9.23
CA GLN A 22 -1.00 -26.07 9.81
C GLN A 22 -2.15 -26.32 8.82
N LEU A 23 -2.34 -25.42 7.86
CA LEU A 23 -3.39 -25.51 6.84
C LEU A 23 -2.82 -25.88 5.47
N SER A 24 -1.50 -26.01 5.35
CA SER A 24 -0.75 -26.22 4.11
C SER A 24 -1.22 -25.31 2.96
N ARG A 25 -1.47 -24.03 3.27
CA ARG A 25 -1.95 -23.04 2.29
C ARG A 25 -1.60 -21.60 2.67
N TYR A 26 -1.63 -20.70 1.68
CA TYR A 26 -1.60 -19.26 1.93
C TYR A 26 -2.94 -18.76 2.47
N THR A 27 -2.88 -17.95 3.52
CA THR A 27 -4.04 -17.24 4.07
C THR A 27 -3.82 -15.74 4.01
N LYS A 28 -4.92 -14.99 3.88
CA LYS A 28 -4.89 -13.53 4.02
C LYS A 28 -4.93 -13.12 5.50
N LEU A 29 -4.05 -12.21 5.85
CA LEU A 29 -3.97 -11.55 7.14
C LEU A 29 -4.94 -10.35 7.16
N SER A 30 -6.13 -10.57 7.72
CA SER A 30 -7.23 -9.58 7.74
C SER A 30 -7.15 -8.59 8.91
N TYR A 31 -6.02 -8.50 9.62
CA TYR A 31 -5.86 -7.48 10.64
C TYR A 31 -5.87 -6.07 10.03
N ARG A 32 -6.38 -5.12 10.80
CA ARG A 32 -6.45 -3.70 10.42
C ARG A 32 -5.04 -3.14 10.30
N VAL A 33 -4.76 -2.44 9.20
CA VAL A 33 -3.55 -1.64 9.03
C VAL A 33 -4.02 -0.24 8.71
N LEU A 34 -3.69 0.71 9.57
CA LEU A 34 -3.93 2.12 9.32
C LEU A 34 -2.84 2.65 8.39
N PHE A 35 -3.23 3.45 7.41
CA PHE A 35 -2.32 4.21 6.58
C PHE A 35 -2.86 5.65 6.49
N PRO A 36 -2.00 6.67 6.65
CA PRO A 36 -2.42 8.05 6.58
C PRO A 36 -2.57 8.50 5.12
N LEU A 37 -3.32 9.58 4.90
CA LEU A 37 -3.34 10.27 3.60
C LEU A 37 -2.04 11.02 3.32
N GLU A 38 -1.36 11.45 4.39
CA GLU A 38 -0.04 12.10 4.34
C GLU A 38 0.94 11.30 5.19
N LEU A 39 2.02 10.82 4.57
CA LEU A 39 3.05 10.02 5.23
C LEU A 39 4.36 10.80 5.29
N ARG A 40 4.73 11.25 6.49
CA ARG A 40 6.04 11.83 6.74
C ARG A 40 7.07 10.73 6.93
N LEU A 41 8.09 10.70 6.07
CA LEU A 41 9.24 9.80 6.19
C LEU A 41 10.49 10.62 6.53
N PHE A 42 11.15 10.19 7.59
CA PHE A 42 12.44 10.70 8.02
C PHE A 42 13.53 9.89 7.33
N ASN A 43 14.37 10.54 6.54
CA ASN A 43 15.53 9.91 5.92
C ASN A 43 16.70 9.98 6.90
N VAL A 44 16.91 8.88 7.64
CA VAL A 44 17.96 8.76 8.68
C VAL A 44 19.32 8.35 8.07
N SER A 45 19.60 8.75 6.83
CA SER A 45 20.94 8.55 6.25
C SER A 45 21.74 9.84 6.39
N ASP A 46 22.98 9.72 6.89
CA ASP A 46 23.85 10.87 7.18
C ASP A 46 24.17 11.72 5.92
N ASP A 47 23.97 11.14 4.73
CA ASP A 47 24.16 11.79 3.42
C ASP A 47 22.86 12.36 2.81
N ALA A 48 21.74 12.34 3.54
CA ALA A 48 20.46 12.80 3.03
C ALA A 48 20.39 14.34 2.95
N SER A 49 20.54 14.90 1.75
CA SER A 49 20.38 16.36 1.54
C SER A 49 18.97 16.89 1.86
N ASN A 50 17.95 16.01 1.84
CA ASN A 50 16.58 16.27 2.27
C ASN A 50 16.20 15.25 3.34
N GLY A 51 16.39 15.61 4.61
CA GLY A 51 16.14 14.76 5.77
C GLY A 51 14.67 14.39 5.98
N ASP A 52 13.73 15.20 5.50
CA ASP A 52 12.30 14.97 5.66
C ASP A 52 11.58 15.01 4.32
N ARG A 53 10.75 13.99 4.05
CA ARG A 53 9.85 13.99 2.90
C ARG A 53 8.44 13.68 3.34
N LEU A 54 7.51 14.53 2.90
CA LEU A 54 6.09 14.28 2.99
C LEU A 54 5.63 13.58 1.70
N TYR A 55 4.89 12.49 1.84
CA TYR A 55 4.25 11.79 0.74
C TYR A 55 2.75 11.92 0.84
N ASP A 56 2.10 12.29 -0.25
CA ASP A 56 0.65 12.20 -0.39
C ASP A 56 0.27 10.81 -0.91
N LEU A 57 -0.76 10.22 -0.31
CA LEU A 57 -1.39 9.01 -0.83
C LEU A 57 -2.12 9.37 -2.13
N VAL A 58 -1.71 8.73 -3.22
CA VAL A 58 -2.30 8.93 -4.55
C VAL A 58 -3.13 7.75 -5.02
N ALA A 59 -2.84 6.54 -4.53
CA ALA A 59 -3.58 5.34 -4.90
C ALA A 59 -3.46 4.24 -3.84
N ALA A 60 -4.48 3.39 -3.77
CA ALA A 60 -4.48 2.16 -2.99
C ALA A 60 -5.09 1.02 -3.81
N VAL A 61 -4.33 -0.05 -4.01
CA VAL A 61 -4.83 -1.31 -4.58
C VAL A 61 -5.39 -2.17 -3.45
N VAL A 62 -6.65 -2.55 -3.56
CA VAL A 62 -7.39 -3.28 -2.53
C VAL A 62 -7.74 -4.66 -3.06
N HIS A 63 -7.27 -5.69 -2.36
CA HIS A 63 -7.69 -7.07 -2.61
C HIS A 63 -8.92 -7.42 -1.76
N CYS A 64 -10.01 -7.83 -2.39
CA CYS A 64 -11.26 -8.29 -1.82
C CYS A 64 -11.34 -9.82 -1.94
N GLY A 65 -11.18 -10.56 -0.84
CA GLY A 65 -11.08 -12.02 -0.88
C GLY A 65 -10.21 -12.57 0.24
N ALA A 66 -10.22 -13.90 0.40
CA ALA A 66 -9.60 -14.60 1.54
C ALA A 66 -8.25 -15.27 1.20
N THR A 67 -7.97 -15.56 -0.07
CA THR A 67 -6.74 -16.23 -0.50
C THR A 67 -6.07 -15.40 -1.60
N PRO A 68 -4.76 -15.58 -1.86
CA PRO A 68 -4.07 -14.81 -2.89
C PRO A 68 -4.54 -15.14 -4.32
N ASN A 69 -5.02 -16.38 -4.53
CA ASN A 69 -5.43 -16.86 -5.84
C ASN A 69 -6.94 -16.75 -6.08
N ARG A 70 -7.71 -16.31 -5.08
CA ARG A 70 -9.16 -16.12 -5.19
C ARG A 70 -9.56 -14.84 -4.45
N GLY A 71 -9.92 -13.85 -5.26
CA GLY A 71 -10.44 -12.58 -4.83
C GLY A 71 -10.64 -11.67 -6.03
N HIS A 72 -10.87 -10.41 -5.73
CA HIS A 72 -11.11 -9.35 -6.67
C HIS A 72 -10.22 -8.17 -6.32
N TYR A 73 -9.75 -7.43 -7.30
CA TYR A 73 -8.91 -6.26 -7.08
C TYR A 73 -9.64 -5.01 -7.54
N ILE A 74 -9.75 -4.04 -6.64
CA ILE A 74 -10.23 -2.69 -6.94
C ILE A 74 -9.13 -1.69 -6.64
N THR A 75 -9.17 -0.52 -7.26
CA THR A 75 -8.19 0.54 -7.00
C THR A 75 -8.89 1.82 -6.62
N ILE A 76 -8.47 2.44 -5.53
CA ILE A 76 -8.92 3.78 -5.13
C ILE A 76 -7.82 4.75 -5.53
N VAL A 77 -8.13 5.78 -6.33
CA VAL A 77 -7.16 6.74 -6.86
C VAL A 77 -7.58 8.16 -6.49
N LYS A 78 -6.63 8.99 -6.07
CA LYS A 78 -6.85 10.42 -5.84
C LYS A 78 -6.72 11.16 -7.17
N SER A 79 -7.79 11.83 -7.58
CA SER A 79 -7.81 12.75 -8.72
C SER A 79 -8.09 14.15 -8.19
N ASN A 80 -7.09 15.02 -8.20
CA ASN A 80 -7.15 16.34 -7.58
C ASN A 80 -7.59 16.26 -6.10
N SER A 81 -8.80 16.77 -5.80
CA SER A 81 -9.36 16.86 -4.45
C SER A 81 -10.37 15.76 -4.12
N PHE A 82 -10.65 14.84 -5.06
CA PHE A 82 -11.61 13.76 -4.87
C PHE A 82 -10.97 12.40 -5.09
N TRP A 83 -11.64 11.37 -4.60
CA TRP A 83 -11.24 9.98 -4.74
C TRP A 83 -12.19 9.28 -5.69
N LEU A 84 -11.64 8.45 -6.55
CA LEU A 84 -12.37 7.60 -7.49
C LEU A 84 -12.10 6.15 -7.14
N LEU A 85 -13.13 5.32 -7.17
CA LEU A 85 -13.06 3.87 -7.09
C LEU A 85 -13.14 3.30 -8.50
N PHE A 86 -12.08 2.60 -8.89
CA PHE A 86 -11.99 1.85 -10.14
C PHE A 86 -12.21 0.36 -9.84
N ASP A 87 -13.27 -0.18 -10.42
CA ASP A 87 -13.66 -1.59 -10.35
C ASP A 87 -13.92 -2.08 -11.79
N ASP A 88 -12.87 -2.65 -12.41
CA ASP A 88 -12.87 -3.09 -13.80
C ASP A 88 -13.37 -2.01 -14.79
N ASP A 89 -14.57 -2.18 -15.37
CA ASP A 89 -15.21 -1.25 -16.31
C ASP A 89 -16.06 -0.17 -15.62
N ILE A 90 -16.15 -0.19 -14.29
CA ILE A 90 -16.92 0.74 -13.47
C ILE A 90 -15.99 1.74 -12.77
N VAL A 91 -16.38 3.02 -12.81
CA VAL A 91 -15.73 4.12 -12.09
C VAL A 91 -16.78 4.88 -11.30
N ASP A 92 -16.56 5.03 -9.99
CA ASP A 92 -17.40 5.79 -9.04
C ASP A 92 -16.60 6.88 -8.32
#